data_AF-A0A5N6ZGD1-F1
#
_entry.id   AF-A0A5N6ZGD1-F1
#
_cell.length_a   1.000
_cell.length_b   1.000
_cell.length_c   1.000
_cell.angle_alpha   90.00
_cell.angle_beta   90.00
_cell.angle_gamma   90.00
#
_symmetry.space_group_name_H-M   'P 1'
#
loop_
_entity.id
_entity.type
_entity.pdbx_description
1 polymer ?
#
loop_
_entity_poly.entity_id
_entity_poly.type
_entity_poly.pdbx_seq_one_letter_code
_entity_poly.pdbx_strand_id
1 'polypeptide(L)'
;MDFAALMSKEISKAKNGSSSSDQKDTSNPPEKKYVRRGELEAARIAAYNEEQERSQREREERMVQKRKLDEEEAERRQEREEKKRRLAEETRKKREEEEAAKERERRKRLGLPELPPTSENDAGKEEGEEDIPDEELVEKLREMDEPARLFGETHRGRLRRYRRLVQRSLTPQQQLSDGPIPTTLELVPEKDMKIPTTLPKDMEGRKYLFRQLASYFNMVLGEWELALAKRDISVKQSLQGRQAYNAMVQSRENMKPLFRKFEKVDVDDSLLEHVVEIVHKAQLRRYVDANDAYLRLSIGKAAWPIGVTMVGIHERSAREKLHQSDQQAHILSDEITRKYLQSIKRCLSFAQVRWPPDDQLQIMG
;
A
#
# COMPACT_ATOMS: atom_id res chain seq x y z
N MET A 1 -62.05 68.48 8.05
CA MET A 1 -62.41 67.42 9.01
C MET A 1 -61.42 66.30 8.82
N ASP A 2 -60.55 66.05 9.80
CA ASP A 2 -59.35 65.25 9.60
C ASP A 2 -59.59 63.78 9.95
N PHE A 3 -59.74 62.94 8.92
CA PHE A 3 -60.09 61.52 9.01
C PHE A 3 -58.99 60.68 9.68
N ALA A 4 -57.74 61.14 9.57
CA ALA A 4 -56.58 60.46 10.15
C ALA A 4 -56.58 60.52 11.69
N ALA A 5 -57.08 61.62 12.27
CA ALA A 5 -57.19 61.78 13.71
C ALA A 5 -58.33 60.94 14.32
N LEU A 6 -59.40 60.67 13.56
CA LEU A 6 -60.47 59.77 13.99
C LEU A 6 -60.04 58.29 13.93
N MET A 7 -59.32 57.89 12.88
CA MET A 7 -58.81 56.53 12.74
C MET A 7 -57.74 56.19 13.79
N SER A 8 -56.84 57.12 14.12
CA SER A 8 -55.85 56.88 15.19
C SER A 8 -56.49 56.77 16.58
N LYS A 9 -57.60 57.48 16.80
CA LYS A 9 -58.39 57.40 18.04
C LYS A 9 -59.17 56.08 18.15
N GLU A 10 -59.68 55.53 17.05
CA GLU A 10 -60.29 54.19 17.05
C GLU A 10 -59.26 53.07 17.23
N ILE A 11 -58.09 53.18 16.58
CA ILE A 11 -57.02 52.18 16.68
C ILE A 11 -56.43 52.13 18.10
N SER A 12 -56.28 53.29 18.76
CA SER A 12 -55.81 53.34 20.16
C SER A 12 -56.86 52.83 21.15
N LYS A 13 -58.15 53.04 20.89
CA LYS A 13 -59.25 52.50 21.70
C LYS A 13 -59.36 50.97 21.59
N ALA A 14 -59.05 50.40 20.42
CA ALA A 14 -58.98 48.96 20.20
C ALA A 14 -57.79 48.28 20.92
N LYS A 15 -56.71 49.03 21.21
CA LYS A 15 -55.48 48.48 21.79
C LYS A 15 -55.45 48.47 23.33
N ASN A 16 -56.27 49.29 23.99
CA ASN A 16 -56.28 49.43 25.46
C ASN A 16 -57.55 48.87 26.13
N GLY A 17 -58.40 48.14 25.41
CA GLY A 17 -59.67 47.61 25.91
C GLY A 17 -59.69 46.10 26.12
N SER A 18 -58.83 45.55 27.00
CA SER A 18 -59.14 44.33 27.75
C SER A 18 -58.08 44.08 28.82
N SER A 19 -58.33 44.61 30.02
CA SER A 19 -57.72 44.10 31.25
C SER A 19 -58.81 44.02 32.31
N SER A 20 -59.35 42.82 32.53
CA SER A 20 -59.87 42.40 33.84
C SER A 20 -59.20 41.08 34.20
N SER A 21 -58.63 41.06 35.40
CA SER A 21 -57.90 40.02 36.11
C SER A 21 -58.50 38.60 36.02
N ASP A 22 -57.68 37.58 35.72
CA ASP A 22 -57.16 36.67 36.75
C ASP A 22 -56.13 35.65 36.22
N GLN A 23 -55.27 35.22 37.13
CA GLN A 23 -54.05 34.39 37.04
C GLN A 23 -54.08 33.14 36.13
N LYS A 24 -53.00 32.92 35.36
CA LYS A 24 -52.05 31.78 35.53
C LYS A 24 -50.93 31.76 34.49
N ASP A 25 -49.72 31.46 34.98
CA ASP A 25 -48.53 31.09 34.22
C ASP A 25 -48.81 30.09 33.09
N THR A 26 -48.44 30.44 31.86
CA THR A 26 -47.83 29.54 30.89
C THR A 26 -47.13 30.37 29.81
N SER A 27 -45.81 30.27 29.76
CA SER A 27 -44.97 30.81 28.71
C SER A 27 -45.17 30.01 27.42
N ASN A 28 -46.11 30.44 26.57
CA ASN A 28 -46.07 30.12 25.14
C ASN A 28 -46.66 31.30 24.36
N PRO A 29 -45.98 31.82 23.33
CA PRO A 29 -46.50 32.92 22.52
C PRO A 29 -47.81 32.47 21.85
N PRO A 30 -48.76 33.39 21.59
CA PRO A 30 -50.05 33.02 21.03
C PRO A 30 -49.84 32.47 19.61
N GLU A 31 -49.96 31.15 19.46
CA GLU A 31 -50.00 30.50 18.16
C GLU A 31 -51.19 31.06 17.39
N LYS A 32 -50.90 31.76 16.29
CA LYS A 32 -51.94 32.25 15.38
C LYS A 32 -52.71 31.03 14.87
N LYS A 33 -53.93 30.86 15.37
CA LYS A 33 -54.83 29.72 15.06
C LYS A 33 -55.08 29.53 13.56
N TYR A 34 -54.83 30.56 12.75
CA TYR A 34 -54.87 30.50 11.30
C TYR A 34 -53.61 31.12 10.71
N VAL A 35 -52.81 30.32 10.02
CA VAL A 35 -51.61 30.75 9.28
C VAL A 35 -51.86 30.50 7.79
N ARG A 36 -51.49 31.46 6.94
CA ARG A 36 -51.66 31.33 5.49
C ARG A 36 -50.73 30.23 4.99
N ARG A 37 -51.21 29.32 4.13
CA ARG A 37 -50.41 28.18 3.63
C ARG A 37 -49.02 28.56 3.10
N GLY A 38 -48.92 29.70 2.40
CA GLY A 38 -47.63 30.21 1.90
C GLY A 38 -46.64 30.61 3.00
N GLU A 39 -47.11 31.07 4.16
CA GLU A 39 -46.25 31.40 5.31
C GLU A 39 -45.73 30.13 6.01
N LEU A 40 -46.55 29.06 6.07
CA LEU A 40 -46.12 27.76 6.60
C LEU A 40 -45.09 27.06 5.71
N GLU A 41 -45.28 27.11 4.39
CA GLU A 41 -44.31 26.57 3.44
C GLU A 41 -43.02 27.37 3.42
N ALA A 42 -43.10 28.71 3.47
CA ALA A 42 -41.92 29.57 3.60
C ALA A 42 -41.15 29.29 4.90
N ALA A 43 -41.84 29.13 6.03
CA ALA A 43 -41.21 28.78 7.31
C ALA A 43 -40.54 27.39 7.25
N ARG A 44 -41.17 26.41 6.60
CA ARG A 44 -40.58 25.08 6.39
C ARG A 44 -39.33 25.12 5.52
N ILE A 45 -39.35 25.87 4.43
CA ILE A 45 -38.19 26.04 3.54
C ILE A 45 -37.07 26.79 4.26
N ALA A 46 -37.38 27.83 5.03
CA ALA A 46 -36.40 28.56 5.82
C ALA A 46 -35.74 27.65 6.87
N ALA A 47 -36.52 26.86 7.61
CA ALA A 47 -35.98 25.92 8.59
C ALA A 47 -35.07 24.85 7.94
N TYR A 48 -35.45 24.32 6.78
CA TYR A 48 -34.63 23.37 6.03
C TYR A 48 -33.31 23.99 5.56
N ASN A 49 -33.35 25.22 5.04
CA ASN A 49 -32.15 25.93 4.59
C ASN A 49 -31.22 26.27 5.76
N GLU A 50 -31.77 26.72 6.88
CA GLU A 50 -30.99 26.98 8.10
C GLU A 50 -30.32 25.70 8.64
N GLU A 51 -31.01 24.56 8.59
CA GLU A 51 -30.45 23.26 8.97
C GLU A 51 -29.32 22.82 8.03
N GLN A 52 -29.50 23.02 6.71
CA GLN A 52 -28.44 22.76 5.73
C GLN A 52 -27.22 23.67 5.94
N GLU A 53 -27.44 24.97 6.17
CA GLU A 53 -26.35 25.91 6.46
C GLU A 53 -25.61 25.56 7.75
N ARG A 54 -26.32 25.15 8.81
CA ARG A 54 -25.69 24.67 10.05
C ARG A 54 -24.83 23.43 9.80
N SER A 55 -25.35 22.46 9.05
CA SER A 55 -24.58 21.25 8.71
C SER A 55 -23.35 21.56 7.85
N GLN A 56 -23.44 22.52 6.93
CA GLN A 56 -22.30 22.97 6.12
C GLN A 56 -21.26 23.67 6.98
N ARG A 57 -21.66 24.61 7.84
CA ARG A 57 -20.74 25.29 8.77
C ARG A 57 -20.05 24.32 9.72
N GLU A 58 -20.77 23.34 10.26
CA GLU A 58 -20.17 22.32 11.13
C GLU A 58 -19.12 21.47 10.38
N ARG A 59 -19.38 21.11 9.12
CA ARG A 59 -18.42 20.40 8.27
C ARG A 59 -17.19 21.26 7.96
N GLU A 60 -17.39 22.54 7.66
CA GLU A 60 -16.31 23.49 7.39
C GLU A 60 -15.44 23.70 8.64
N GLU A 61 -16.05 23.89 9.81
CA GLU A 61 -15.35 24.02 11.08
C GLU A 61 -14.53 22.77 11.41
N ARG A 62 -15.11 21.57 11.23
CA ARG A 62 -14.36 20.30 11.41
C ARG A 62 -13.18 20.18 10.46
N MET A 63 -13.33 20.61 9.20
CA MET A 63 -12.25 20.58 8.22
C MET A 63 -11.14 21.58 8.55
N VAL A 64 -11.49 22.77 9.02
CA VAL A 64 -10.55 23.79 9.49
C VAL A 64 -9.80 23.33 10.73
N GLN A 65 -10.51 22.76 11.72
CA GLN A 65 -9.90 22.19 12.92
C GLN A 65 -8.94 21.06 12.58
N LYS A 66 -9.31 20.16 11.66
CA LYS A 66 -8.43 19.09 11.20
C LYS A 66 -7.15 19.62 10.54
N ARG A 67 -7.27 20.58 9.61
CA ARG A 67 -6.10 21.20 8.96
C ARG A 67 -5.17 21.85 9.97
N LYS A 68 -5.73 22.55 10.96
CA LYS A 68 -4.95 23.19 12.03
C LYS A 68 -4.19 22.17 12.90
N LEU A 69 -4.83 21.05 13.23
CA LEU A 69 -4.17 19.96 13.98
C LEU A 69 -3.06 19.29 13.17
N ASP A 70 -3.30 19.05 11.88
CA ASP A 70 -2.31 18.46 10.97
C ASP A 70 -1.10 19.39 10.79
N GLU A 71 -1.32 20.71 10.68
CA GLU A 71 -0.26 21.73 10.63
C GLU A 71 0.55 21.78 11.94
N GLU A 72 -0.09 21.80 13.10
CA GLU A 72 0.58 21.80 14.41
C GLU A 72 1.38 20.51 14.65
N GLU A 73 0.88 19.35 14.20
CA GLU A 73 1.61 18.09 14.29
C GLU A 73 2.84 18.05 13.36
N ALA A 74 2.71 18.61 12.16
CA ALA A 74 3.81 18.74 11.20
C ALA A 74 4.92 19.65 11.76
N GLU A 75 4.57 20.80 12.37
CA GLU A 75 5.52 21.69 13.03
C GLU A 75 6.24 20.98 14.18
N ARG A 76 5.52 20.29 15.08
CA ARG A 76 6.13 19.49 16.16
C ARG A 76 7.04 18.39 15.64
N ARG A 77 6.79 17.84 14.46
CA ARG A 77 7.67 16.85 13.83
C ARG A 77 8.93 17.50 13.30
N GLN A 78 8.82 18.64 12.61
CA GLN A 78 9.97 19.40 12.12
C GLN A 78 10.89 19.82 13.27
N GLU A 79 10.33 20.33 14.38
CA GLU A 79 11.13 20.69 15.56
C GLU A 79 11.89 19.49 16.16
N ARG A 80 11.27 18.31 16.20
CA ARG A 80 11.94 17.08 16.68
C ARG A 80 13.07 16.66 15.73
N GLU A 81 12.85 16.74 14.43
CA GLU A 81 13.85 16.41 13.41
C GLU A 81 15.02 17.40 13.45
N GLU A 82 14.76 18.71 13.62
CA GLU A 82 15.81 19.72 13.77
C GLU A 82 16.61 19.56 15.06
N LYS A 83 15.97 19.31 16.20
CA LYS A 83 16.66 19.00 17.46
C LYS A 83 17.54 17.76 17.32
N LYS A 84 17.02 16.71 16.66
CA LYS A 84 17.79 15.50 16.39
C LYS A 84 18.98 15.76 15.46
N ARG A 85 18.82 16.59 14.42
CA ARG A 85 19.90 16.99 13.51
C ARG A 85 21.00 17.77 14.25
N ARG A 86 20.62 18.74 15.08
CA ARG A 86 21.59 19.51 15.90
C ARG A 86 22.37 18.61 16.86
N LEU A 87 21.69 17.71 17.58
CA LEU A 87 22.35 16.74 18.46
C LEU A 87 23.26 15.77 17.68
N ALA A 88 22.86 15.35 16.47
CA ALA A 88 23.69 14.50 15.61
C ALA A 88 24.96 15.25 15.12
N GLU A 89 24.83 16.53 14.76
CA GLU A 89 25.98 17.36 14.37
C GLU A 89 26.93 17.63 15.56
N GLU A 90 26.40 17.91 16.75
CA GLU A 90 27.19 18.09 17.96
C GLU A 90 27.91 16.80 18.39
N THR A 91 27.24 15.65 18.31
CA THR A 91 27.86 14.34 18.63
C THR A 91 28.90 13.95 17.59
N ARG A 92 28.68 14.27 16.31
CA ARG A 92 29.68 14.03 15.25
C ARG A 92 30.93 14.88 15.47
N LYS A 93 30.77 16.18 15.75
CA LYS A 93 31.89 17.08 16.08
C LYS A 93 32.68 16.61 17.30
N LYS A 94 32.00 16.19 18.38
CA LYS A 94 32.70 15.64 19.56
C LYS A 94 33.50 14.37 19.25
N ARG A 95 32.97 13.47 18.40
CA ARG A 95 33.70 12.27 17.97
C ARG A 95 34.92 12.62 17.12
N GLU A 96 34.75 13.52 16.15
CA GLU A 96 35.85 14.00 15.30
C GLU A 96 36.97 14.66 16.15
N GLU A 97 36.61 15.48 17.15
CA GLU A 97 37.56 16.09 18.08
C GLU A 97 38.27 15.08 18.99
N GLU A 98 37.57 14.07 19.49
CA GLU A 98 38.12 13.01 20.32
C GLU A 98 39.07 12.11 19.52
N GLU A 99 38.70 11.76 18.28
CA GLU A 99 39.55 11.00 17.36
C GLU A 99 40.80 11.80 16.99
N ALA A 100 40.66 13.09 16.67
CA ALA A 100 41.80 13.97 16.41
C ALA A 100 42.70 14.15 17.64
N ALA A 101 42.15 14.21 18.85
CA ALA A 101 42.93 14.24 20.09
C ALA A 101 43.71 12.94 20.31
N LYS A 102 43.05 11.78 20.13
CA LYS A 102 43.69 10.45 20.21
C LYS A 102 44.79 10.28 19.17
N GLU A 103 44.57 10.78 17.95
CA GLU A 103 45.57 10.75 16.88
C GLU A 103 46.79 11.63 17.22
N ARG A 104 46.56 12.84 17.77
CA ARG A 104 47.63 13.72 18.26
C ARG A 104 48.43 13.08 19.38
N GLU A 105 47.77 12.46 20.36
CA GLU A 105 48.45 11.73 21.45
C GLU A 105 49.26 10.53 20.92
N ARG A 106 48.70 9.78 19.98
CA ARG A 106 49.38 8.64 19.34
C ARG A 106 50.63 9.10 18.57
N ARG A 107 50.56 10.22 17.84
CA ARG A 107 51.73 10.80 17.14
C ARG A 107 52.77 11.36 18.12
N LYS A 108 52.34 12.02 19.19
CA LYS A 108 53.24 12.51 20.25
C LYS A 108 53.99 11.37 20.94
N ARG A 109 53.33 10.22 21.15
CA ARG A 109 53.95 9.00 21.69
C ARG A 109 54.97 8.36 20.72
N LEU A 110 54.78 8.55 19.41
CA LEU A 110 55.63 8.01 18.35
C LEU A 110 56.73 8.99 17.88
N GLY A 111 56.80 10.21 18.43
CA GLY A 111 57.82 11.21 18.08
C GLY A 111 57.65 11.84 16.69
N LEU A 112 56.46 11.78 16.10
CA LEU A 112 56.16 12.33 14.78
C LEU A 112 55.65 13.78 14.87
N PRO A 113 56.00 14.69 13.93
CA PRO A 113 55.51 16.07 13.90
C PRO A 113 53.98 16.18 13.83
N GLU A 114 53.42 17.26 14.40
CA GLU A 114 51.98 17.53 14.38
C GLU A 114 51.50 17.83 12.95
N LEU A 115 50.35 17.25 12.57
CA LEU A 115 49.75 17.53 11.27
C LEU A 115 49.26 18.98 11.24
N PRO A 116 49.51 19.73 10.16
CA PRO A 116 48.91 21.06 10.00
C PRO A 116 47.38 20.94 9.95
N PRO A 117 46.64 21.98 10.40
CA PRO A 117 45.20 22.01 10.25
C PRO A 117 44.86 21.87 8.77
N THR A 118 44.02 20.89 8.44
CA THR A 118 43.52 20.68 7.08
C THR A 118 42.83 21.96 6.62
N SER A 119 43.53 22.74 5.79
CA SER A 119 42.91 23.79 4.99
C SER A 119 41.97 23.09 4.00
N GLU A 120 40.77 23.65 3.84
CA GLU A 120 39.67 23.07 3.04
C GLU A 120 39.96 22.89 1.54
N ASN A 121 41.20 23.08 1.09
CA ASN A 121 41.62 22.95 -0.31
C ASN A 121 42.44 21.70 -0.64
N ASP A 122 42.61 20.75 0.29
CA ASP A 122 43.25 19.45 -0.01
C ASP A 122 42.40 18.25 0.45
N ALA A 123 41.08 18.36 0.29
CA ALA A 123 40.17 17.20 0.35
C ALA A 123 40.32 16.38 -0.94
N GLY A 124 41.49 15.79 -1.16
CA GLY A 124 41.78 15.17 -2.44
C GLY A 124 43.07 14.37 -2.57
N LYS A 125 43.78 14.05 -1.50
CA LYS A 125 44.80 12.99 -1.56
C LYS A 125 44.47 11.90 -0.56
N GLU A 126 43.49 11.08 -0.94
CA GLU A 126 43.54 9.66 -0.58
C GLU A 126 44.76 9.09 -1.33
N GLU A 127 45.92 9.11 -0.65
CA GLU A 127 47.08 8.34 -1.06
C GLU A 127 46.73 6.85 -0.98
N GLY A 128 46.75 6.16 -2.12
CA GLY A 128 46.73 4.70 -2.15
C GLY A 128 45.69 4.03 -3.05
N GLU A 129 44.99 4.75 -3.94
CA GLU A 129 44.18 4.09 -4.97
C GLU A 129 44.89 4.15 -6.33
N GLU A 130 45.41 3.01 -6.79
CA GLU A 130 46.05 2.83 -8.12
C GLU A 130 45.32 3.63 -9.21
N ASP A 131 45.96 4.71 -9.68
CA ASP A 131 45.41 5.61 -10.69
C ASP A 131 45.61 4.98 -12.06
N ILE A 132 44.50 4.57 -12.69
CA ILE A 132 44.51 4.05 -14.06
C ILE A 132 44.57 5.27 -15.00
N PRO A 133 45.53 5.33 -15.94
CA PRO A 133 45.65 6.44 -16.89
C PRO A 133 44.35 6.68 -17.67
N ASP A 134 44.06 7.95 -18.00
CA ASP A 134 42.85 8.35 -18.74
C ASP A 134 42.63 7.56 -20.05
N GLU A 135 43.72 7.25 -20.77
CA GLU A 135 43.68 6.53 -22.05
C GLU A 135 43.20 5.08 -21.85
N GLU A 136 43.81 4.36 -20.91
CA GLU A 136 43.38 3.00 -20.56
C GLU A 136 41.96 2.97 -20.01
N LEU A 137 41.58 3.98 -19.22
CA LEU A 137 40.25 4.08 -18.63
C LEU A 137 39.17 4.28 -19.71
N VAL A 138 39.48 5.02 -20.78
CA VAL A 138 38.60 5.19 -21.94
C VAL A 138 38.49 3.89 -22.75
N GLU A 139 39.60 3.19 -22.97
CA GLU A 139 39.60 1.90 -23.65
C GLU A 139 38.78 0.87 -22.88
N LYS A 140 39.02 0.72 -21.57
CA LYS A 140 38.30 -0.20 -20.69
C LYS A 140 36.80 0.11 -20.61
N LEU A 141 36.40 1.39 -20.61
CA LEU A 141 34.97 1.76 -20.64
C LEU A 141 34.31 1.46 -21.99
N ARG A 142 35.03 1.65 -23.11
CA ARG A 142 34.54 1.30 -24.46
C ARG A 142 34.41 -0.22 -24.63
N GLU A 143 35.33 -0.99 -24.08
CA GLU A 143 35.26 -2.46 -24.08
C GLU A 143 34.04 -2.97 -23.30
N MET A 144 33.56 -2.20 -22.29
CA MET A 144 32.35 -2.47 -21.53
C MET A 144 31.07 -1.87 -22.13
N ASP A 145 31.11 -1.35 -23.37
CA ASP A 145 29.99 -0.65 -24.05
C ASP A 145 29.40 0.54 -23.27
N GLU A 146 30.19 1.16 -22.39
CA GLU A 146 29.78 2.29 -21.56
C GLU A 146 30.37 3.61 -22.10
N PRO A 147 29.67 4.75 -21.98
CA PRO A 147 30.17 6.03 -22.48
C PRO A 147 31.54 6.38 -21.90
N ALA A 148 32.50 6.74 -22.77
CA ALA A 148 33.87 7.07 -22.37
C ALA A 148 33.94 8.27 -21.38
N ARG A 149 33.02 9.23 -21.51
CA ARG A 149 32.91 10.39 -20.61
C ARG A 149 31.47 10.87 -20.52
N LEU A 150 30.99 11.11 -19.30
CA LEU A 150 29.71 11.79 -19.06
C LEU A 150 29.90 13.31 -18.92
N PHE A 151 28.86 14.09 -19.21
CA PHE A 151 28.90 15.55 -19.09
C PHE A 151 29.18 15.97 -17.64
N GLY A 152 30.18 16.84 -17.43
CA GLY A 152 30.61 17.27 -16.10
C GLY A 152 31.42 16.25 -15.30
N GLU A 153 31.75 15.08 -15.86
CA GLU A 153 32.53 14.04 -15.16
C GLU A 153 34.03 14.39 -15.14
N THR A 154 34.63 14.40 -13.93
CA THR A 154 36.08 14.50 -13.71
C THR A 154 36.77 13.14 -13.83
N HIS A 155 38.11 13.09 -13.98
CA HIS A 155 38.86 11.83 -14.05
C HIS A 155 38.54 10.89 -12.88
N ARG A 156 38.55 11.41 -11.65
CA ARG A 156 38.15 10.67 -10.44
C ARG A 156 36.72 10.12 -10.50
N GLY A 157 35.79 10.89 -11.07
CA GLY A 157 34.40 10.44 -11.29
C GLY A 157 34.34 9.25 -12.25
N ARG A 158 35.09 9.35 -13.37
CA ARG A 158 35.21 8.29 -14.37
C ARG A 158 35.82 7.02 -13.78
N LEU A 159 36.86 7.16 -12.95
CA LEU A 159 37.56 6.05 -12.30
C LEU A 159 36.68 5.35 -11.25
N ARG A 160 35.93 6.12 -10.44
CA ARG A 160 34.89 5.57 -9.54
C ARG A 160 33.78 4.85 -10.31
N ARG A 161 33.34 5.37 -11.45
CA ARG A 161 32.35 4.71 -12.31
C ARG A 161 32.89 3.40 -12.87
N TYR A 162 34.10 3.41 -13.42
CA TYR A 162 34.76 2.20 -13.91
C TYR A 162 34.91 1.15 -12.81
N ARG A 163 35.44 1.50 -11.63
CA ARG A 163 35.54 0.55 -10.51
C ARG A 163 34.18 0.02 -10.08
N ARG A 164 33.13 0.85 -10.08
CA ARG A 164 31.76 0.41 -9.80
C ARG A 164 31.25 -0.57 -10.86
N LEU A 165 31.53 -0.31 -12.14
CA LEU A 165 31.15 -1.19 -13.25
C LEU A 165 31.90 -2.51 -13.20
N VAL A 166 33.20 -2.50 -12.90
CA VAL A 166 34.02 -3.69 -12.68
C VAL A 166 33.52 -4.49 -11.47
N GLN A 167 33.24 -3.83 -10.34
CA GLN A 167 32.63 -4.50 -9.19
C GLN A 167 31.25 -5.09 -9.56
N ARG A 168 30.47 -4.39 -10.39
CA ARG A 168 29.17 -4.88 -10.90
C ARG A 168 29.31 -6.05 -11.86
N SER A 169 30.38 -6.13 -12.67
CA SER A 169 30.63 -7.26 -13.57
C SER A 169 31.24 -8.46 -12.83
N LEU A 170 32.04 -8.23 -11.80
CA LEU A 170 32.60 -9.29 -10.94
C LEU A 170 31.54 -9.91 -10.02
N THR A 171 30.53 -9.14 -9.62
CA THR A 171 29.39 -9.66 -8.87
C THR A 171 28.41 -10.32 -9.85
N PRO A 172 28.11 -11.63 -9.72
CA PRO A 172 27.13 -12.27 -10.58
C PRO A 172 25.78 -11.60 -10.38
N GLN A 173 25.37 -10.76 -11.33
CA GLN A 173 24.00 -10.29 -11.36
C GLN A 173 23.14 -11.50 -11.68
N GLN A 174 22.31 -11.92 -10.72
CA GLN A 174 21.32 -12.96 -10.97
C GLN A 174 20.44 -12.47 -12.13
N GLN A 175 20.55 -13.14 -13.28
CA GLN A 175 19.77 -12.79 -14.46
C GLN A 175 18.30 -12.90 -14.10
N LEU A 176 17.58 -11.78 -14.27
CA LEU A 176 16.14 -11.77 -14.10
C LEU A 176 15.51 -12.47 -15.30
N SER A 177 14.63 -13.42 -15.04
CA SER A 177 13.86 -14.10 -16.09
C SER A 177 12.94 -13.12 -16.82
N ASP A 178 12.73 -13.37 -18.11
CA ASP A 178 11.91 -12.55 -19.03
C ASP A 178 10.39 -12.72 -18.82
N GLY A 179 9.97 -13.07 -17.59
CA GLY A 179 8.57 -13.30 -17.25
C GLY A 179 7.84 -12.02 -16.82
N PRO A 180 6.49 -12.04 -16.78
CA PRO A 180 5.69 -10.91 -16.29
C PRO A 180 6.06 -10.52 -14.86
N ILE A 181 6.53 -11.47 -14.05
CA ILE A 181 7.17 -11.20 -12.75
C ILE A 181 8.67 -11.47 -12.90
N PRO A 182 9.51 -10.42 -12.84
CA PRO A 182 10.96 -10.56 -12.89
C PRO A 182 11.43 -11.38 -11.69
N THR A 183 12.10 -12.50 -11.96
CA THR A 183 12.59 -13.42 -10.92
C THR A 183 13.97 -13.96 -11.20
N THR A 184 14.71 -14.27 -10.16
CA THR A 184 16.05 -14.87 -10.26
C THR A 184 16.00 -16.39 -10.44
N LEU A 185 14.81 -16.98 -10.37
CA LEU A 185 14.58 -18.40 -10.65
C LEU A 185 14.66 -18.68 -12.15
N GLU A 186 15.43 -19.70 -12.50
CA GLU A 186 15.41 -20.26 -13.86
C GLU A 186 14.06 -20.92 -14.13
N LEU A 187 13.30 -20.33 -15.06
CA LEU A 187 12.01 -20.86 -15.48
C LEU A 187 12.18 -22.20 -16.20
N VAL A 188 11.17 -23.05 -16.06
CA VAL A 188 11.13 -24.42 -16.57
C VAL A 188 10.23 -24.46 -17.82
N PRO A 189 10.57 -25.23 -18.87
CA PRO A 189 9.74 -25.38 -20.06
C PRO A 189 8.34 -25.96 -19.75
N GLU A 190 7.34 -25.66 -20.58
CA GLU A 190 5.94 -26.08 -20.38
C GLU A 190 5.75 -27.58 -20.13
N LYS A 191 6.53 -28.43 -20.79
CA LYS A 191 6.46 -29.90 -20.63
C LYS A 191 6.75 -30.35 -19.20
N ASP A 192 7.65 -29.62 -18.54
CA ASP A 192 8.21 -29.94 -17.24
C ASP A 192 7.54 -29.14 -16.11
N MET A 193 6.54 -28.30 -16.43
CA MET A 193 5.77 -27.50 -15.48
C MET A 193 4.70 -28.31 -14.74
N LYS A 194 4.56 -29.62 -15.01
CA LYS A 194 3.59 -30.49 -14.34
C LYS A 194 3.94 -30.64 -12.86
N ILE A 195 3.03 -30.22 -12.01
CA ILE A 195 3.24 -30.22 -10.57
C ILE A 195 2.86 -31.58 -9.99
N PRO A 196 3.73 -32.22 -9.17
CA PRO A 196 3.41 -33.46 -8.50
C PRO A 196 2.33 -33.26 -7.44
N THR A 197 1.54 -34.29 -7.16
CA THR A 197 0.49 -34.25 -6.13
C THR A 197 1.08 -34.19 -4.70
N THR A 198 2.29 -34.71 -4.51
CA THR A 198 2.96 -34.77 -3.20
C THR A 198 4.14 -33.80 -3.13
N LEU A 199 4.33 -33.18 -1.97
CA LEU A 199 5.48 -32.32 -1.71
C LEU A 199 6.79 -33.13 -1.69
N PRO A 200 7.82 -32.72 -2.45
CA PRO A 200 9.15 -33.28 -2.33
C PRO A 200 9.74 -33.01 -0.95
N LYS A 201 10.34 -34.03 -0.34
CA LYS A 201 11.04 -33.90 0.96
C LYS A 201 12.46 -33.35 0.80
N ASP A 202 13.05 -33.53 -0.38
CA ASP A 202 14.42 -33.13 -0.67
C ASP A 202 14.51 -31.63 -0.98
N MET A 203 15.59 -30.99 -0.52
CA MET A 203 15.82 -29.56 -0.77
C MET A 203 15.95 -29.24 -2.26
N GLU A 204 16.54 -30.13 -3.05
CA GLU A 204 16.64 -29.98 -4.51
C GLU A 204 15.28 -30.12 -5.19
N GLY A 205 14.49 -31.12 -4.77
CA GLY A 205 13.12 -31.29 -5.24
C GLY A 205 12.23 -30.10 -4.90
N ARG A 206 12.41 -29.50 -3.71
CA ARG A 206 11.68 -28.30 -3.29
C ARG A 206 12.07 -27.07 -4.12
N LYS A 207 13.37 -26.87 -4.40
CA LYS A 207 13.83 -25.82 -5.32
C LYS A 207 13.27 -26.01 -6.73
N TYR A 208 13.25 -27.24 -7.22
CA TYR A 208 12.67 -27.57 -8.52
C TYR A 208 11.16 -27.28 -8.56
N LEU A 209 10.42 -27.69 -7.52
CA LEU A 209 9.00 -27.37 -7.37
C LEU A 209 8.74 -25.85 -7.39
N PHE A 210 9.57 -25.05 -6.72
CA PHE A 210 9.45 -23.60 -6.76
C PHE A 210 9.68 -23.02 -8.15
N ARG A 211 10.62 -23.57 -8.92
CA ARG A 211 10.80 -23.22 -10.34
C ARG A 211 9.58 -23.59 -11.17
N GLN A 212 8.98 -24.77 -10.97
CA GLN A 212 7.75 -25.19 -11.64
C GLN A 212 6.57 -24.26 -11.33
N LEU A 213 6.36 -23.93 -10.05
CA LEU A 213 5.32 -23.00 -9.59
C LEU A 213 5.50 -21.59 -10.17
N ALA A 214 6.72 -21.06 -10.09
CA ALA A 214 7.06 -19.75 -10.66
C ALA A 214 6.78 -19.71 -12.17
N SER A 215 7.18 -20.77 -12.88
CA SER A 215 6.95 -20.90 -14.33
C SER A 215 5.47 -20.98 -14.66
N TYR A 216 4.68 -21.74 -13.89
CA TYR A 216 3.23 -21.82 -14.06
C TYR A 216 2.54 -20.47 -13.90
N PHE A 217 2.84 -19.76 -12.81
CA PHE A 217 2.22 -18.46 -12.59
C PHE A 217 2.66 -17.42 -13.62
N ASN A 218 3.93 -17.42 -14.04
CA ASN A 218 4.40 -16.54 -15.12
C ASN A 218 3.70 -16.85 -16.45
N MET A 219 3.54 -18.12 -16.81
CA MET A 219 2.79 -18.54 -18.01
C MET A 219 1.33 -18.07 -17.93
N VAL A 220 0.62 -18.31 -16.81
CA VAL A 220 -0.78 -17.89 -16.66
C VAL A 220 -0.93 -16.36 -16.74
N LEU A 221 -0.05 -15.60 -16.07
CA LEU A 221 -0.07 -14.13 -16.10
C LEU A 221 0.26 -13.59 -17.49
N GLY A 222 1.22 -14.19 -18.20
CA GLY A 222 1.57 -13.82 -19.57
C GLY A 222 0.41 -14.07 -20.54
N GLU A 223 -0.21 -15.25 -20.46
CA GLU A 223 -1.42 -15.57 -21.23
C GLU A 223 -2.59 -14.62 -20.90
N TRP A 224 -2.72 -14.21 -19.63
CA TRP A 224 -3.72 -13.24 -19.22
C TRP A 224 -3.47 -11.87 -19.85
N GLU A 225 -2.24 -11.37 -19.78
CA GLU A 225 -1.84 -10.12 -20.41
C GLU A 225 -2.07 -10.14 -21.92
N LEU A 226 -1.66 -11.22 -22.61
CA LEU A 226 -1.90 -11.41 -24.04
C LEU A 226 -3.40 -11.47 -24.38
N ALA A 227 -4.21 -12.17 -23.57
CA ALA A 227 -5.65 -12.25 -23.78
C ALA A 227 -6.33 -10.87 -23.63
N LEU A 228 -5.89 -10.05 -22.68
CA LEU A 228 -6.36 -8.67 -22.54
C LEU A 228 -5.88 -7.78 -23.69
N ALA A 229 -4.65 -7.96 -24.14
CA ALA A 229 -4.05 -7.21 -25.25
C ALA A 229 -4.71 -7.53 -26.60
N LYS A 230 -5.29 -8.71 -26.79
CA LYS A 230 -6.00 -9.10 -28.03
C LYS A 230 -7.44 -8.56 -28.13
N ARG A 231 -7.99 -7.97 -27.06
CA ARG A 231 -9.37 -7.43 -27.06
C ARG A 231 -9.49 -6.21 -27.97
N ASP A 232 -10.69 -6.00 -28.50
CA ASP A 232 -11.03 -4.81 -29.28
C ASP A 232 -10.82 -3.53 -28.48
N ILE A 233 -10.45 -2.45 -29.17
CA ILE A 233 -10.17 -1.14 -28.57
C ILE A 233 -11.38 -0.62 -27.78
N SER A 234 -12.59 -0.83 -28.30
CA SER A 234 -13.85 -0.48 -27.63
C SER A 234 -13.98 -1.19 -26.27
N VAL A 235 -13.72 -2.50 -26.23
CA VAL A 235 -13.75 -3.29 -25.00
C VAL A 235 -12.65 -2.86 -24.04
N LYS A 236 -11.42 -2.59 -24.52
CA LYS A 236 -10.33 -2.09 -23.67
C LYS A 236 -10.66 -0.74 -23.02
N GLN A 237 -11.32 0.15 -23.75
CA GLN A 237 -11.67 1.48 -23.26
C GLN A 237 -12.90 1.48 -22.34
N SER A 238 -13.75 0.45 -22.42
CA SER A 238 -14.89 0.25 -21.53
C SER A 238 -14.48 0.19 -20.04
N LEU A 239 -15.44 0.48 -19.15
CA LEU A 239 -15.24 0.37 -17.71
C LEU A 239 -14.80 -1.05 -17.31
N GLN A 240 -15.47 -2.06 -17.86
CA GLN A 240 -15.20 -3.48 -17.60
C GLN A 240 -13.80 -3.89 -18.08
N GLY A 241 -13.39 -3.41 -19.27
CA GLY A 241 -12.06 -3.67 -19.81
C GLY A 241 -10.95 -3.08 -18.95
N ARG A 242 -11.12 -1.81 -18.52
CA ARG A 242 -10.17 -1.15 -17.61
C ARG A 242 -10.10 -1.84 -16.25
N GLN A 243 -11.24 -2.23 -15.69
CA GLN A 243 -11.29 -2.99 -14.43
C GLN A 243 -10.57 -4.34 -14.55
N ALA A 244 -10.81 -5.09 -15.63
CA ALA A 244 -10.13 -6.36 -15.87
C ALA A 244 -8.60 -6.20 -16.01
N TYR A 245 -8.15 -5.15 -16.70
CA TYR A 245 -6.73 -4.83 -16.81
C TYR A 245 -6.11 -4.46 -15.45
N ASN A 246 -6.77 -3.58 -14.69
CA ASN A 246 -6.31 -3.21 -13.35
C ASN A 246 -6.27 -4.41 -12.40
N ALA A 247 -7.24 -5.33 -12.51
CA ALA A 247 -7.24 -6.57 -11.72
C ALA A 247 -6.04 -7.46 -12.05
N MET A 248 -5.67 -7.59 -13.34
CA MET A 248 -4.49 -8.33 -13.79
C MET A 248 -3.20 -7.69 -13.27
N VAL A 249 -3.04 -6.37 -13.43
CA VAL A 249 -1.85 -5.64 -12.95
C VAL A 249 -1.73 -5.77 -11.44
N GLN A 250 -2.82 -5.59 -10.70
CA GLN A 250 -2.83 -5.74 -9.24
C GLN A 250 -2.45 -7.17 -8.83
N SER A 251 -2.96 -8.19 -9.54
CA SER A 251 -2.60 -9.58 -9.28
C SER A 251 -1.11 -9.84 -9.49
N ARG A 252 -0.53 -9.31 -10.58
CA ARG A 252 0.90 -9.41 -10.86
C ARG A 252 1.74 -8.78 -9.74
N GLU A 253 1.38 -7.57 -9.30
CA GLU A 253 2.08 -6.87 -8.21
C GLU A 253 1.96 -7.62 -6.87
N ASN A 254 0.76 -8.08 -6.54
CA ASN A 254 0.50 -8.83 -5.32
C ASN A 254 1.20 -10.19 -5.27
N MET A 255 1.57 -10.77 -6.42
CA MET A 255 2.31 -12.03 -6.48
C MET A 255 3.83 -11.87 -6.30
N LYS A 256 4.41 -10.69 -6.49
CA LYS A 256 5.86 -10.47 -6.32
C LYS A 256 6.42 -10.97 -4.97
N PRO A 257 5.75 -10.77 -3.82
CA PRO A 257 6.22 -11.32 -2.54
C PRO A 257 6.30 -12.85 -2.52
N LEU A 258 5.35 -13.54 -3.18
CA LEU A 258 5.36 -15.00 -3.28
C LEU A 258 6.57 -15.50 -4.09
N PHE A 259 6.87 -14.84 -5.20
CA PHE A 259 8.05 -15.16 -6.01
C PHE A 259 9.36 -14.92 -5.24
N ARG A 260 9.46 -13.85 -4.44
CA ARG A 260 10.60 -13.66 -3.52
C ARG A 260 10.72 -14.77 -2.47
N LYS A 261 9.60 -15.32 -1.99
CA LYS A 261 9.60 -16.48 -1.09
C LYS A 261 10.07 -17.74 -1.81
N PHE A 262 9.69 -17.94 -3.08
CA PHE A 262 10.19 -19.04 -3.91
C PHE A 262 11.70 -18.96 -4.13
N GLU A 263 12.24 -17.77 -4.41
CA GLU A 263 13.69 -17.52 -4.54
C GLU A 263 14.46 -17.88 -3.27
N LYS A 264 13.89 -17.56 -2.10
CA LYS A 264 14.50 -17.83 -0.79
C LYS A 264 14.20 -19.22 -0.24
N VAL A 265 13.35 -20.00 -0.90
CA VAL A 265 12.86 -21.30 -0.38
C VAL A 265 12.18 -21.13 0.99
N ASP A 266 11.50 -19.99 1.19
CA ASP A 266 10.94 -19.54 2.48
C ASP A 266 9.41 -19.45 2.42
N VAL A 267 8.78 -20.61 2.24
CA VAL A 267 7.32 -20.77 2.22
C VAL A 267 6.98 -21.84 3.25
N ASP A 268 6.01 -21.55 4.12
CA ASP A 268 5.49 -22.50 5.11
C ASP A 268 4.94 -23.77 4.43
N ASP A 269 5.24 -24.93 4.99
CA ASP A 269 4.87 -26.23 4.41
C ASP A 269 3.36 -26.39 4.26
N SER A 270 2.58 -25.91 5.25
CA SER A 270 1.12 -26.00 5.22
C SER A 270 0.54 -25.15 4.09
N LEU A 271 1.09 -23.95 3.88
CA LEU A 271 0.71 -23.08 2.78
C LEU A 271 1.12 -23.70 1.42
N LEU A 272 2.34 -24.22 1.34
CA LEU A 272 2.89 -24.78 0.11
C LEU A 272 2.09 -25.99 -0.35
N GLU A 273 1.68 -26.88 0.56
CA GLU A 273 0.84 -28.04 0.26
C GLU A 273 -0.46 -27.65 -0.45
N HIS A 274 -1.14 -26.62 0.07
CA HIS A 274 -2.38 -26.13 -0.52
C HIS A 274 -2.16 -25.45 -1.87
N VAL A 275 -1.10 -24.64 -2.01
CA VAL A 275 -0.76 -23.99 -3.29
C VAL A 275 -0.47 -25.04 -4.36
N VAL A 276 0.28 -26.09 -4.02
CA VAL A 276 0.56 -27.24 -4.89
C VAL A 276 -0.73 -27.96 -5.27
N GLU A 277 -1.61 -28.22 -4.30
CA GLU A 277 -2.91 -28.85 -4.55
C GLU A 277 -3.78 -28.03 -5.52
N ILE A 278 -3.88 -26.70 -5.30
CA ILE A 278 -4.63 -25.79 -6.17
C ILE A 278 -4.09 -25.84 -7.60
N VAL A 279 -2.78 -25.70 -7.78
CA VAL A 279 -2.19 -25.64 -9.12
C VAL A 279 -2.26 -27.00 -9.81
N HIS A 280 -2.00 -28.10 -9.10
CA HIS A 280 -2.12 -29.46 -9.64
C HIS A 280 -3.54 -29.72 -10.19
N LYS A 281 -4.58 -29.39 -9.41
CA LYS A 281 -5.98 -29.53 -9.85
C LYS A 281 -6.34 -28.58 -10.98
N ALA A 282 -5.81 -27.36 -10.98
CA ALA A 282 -5.98 -26.41 -12.08
C ALA A 282 -5.36 -26.93 -13.40
N GLN A 283 -4.20 -27.58 -13.33
CA GLN A 283 -3.55 -28.24 -14.48
C GLN A 283 -4.38 -29.41 -15.02
N LEU A 284 -5.10 -30.12 -14.16
CA LEU A 284 -6.06 -31.16 -14.54
C LEU A 284 -7.41 -30.60 -15.00
N ARG A 285 -7.56 -29.27 -15.09
CA ARG A 285 -8.82 -28.57 -15.43
C ARG A 285 -9.98 -28.90 -14.49
N ARG A 286 -9.69 -29.25 -13.24
CA ARG A 286 -10.69 -29.49 -12.19
C ARG A 286 -10.84 -28.23 -11.33
N TYR A 287 -11.49 -27.21 -11.87
CA TYR A 287 -11.50 -25.87 -11.24
C TYR A 287 -12.34 -25.81 -9.97
N VAL A 288 -13.40 -26.60 -9.85
CA VAL A 288 -14.19 -26.69 -8.60
C VAL A 288 -13.33 -27.28 -7.49
N ASP A 289 -12.65 -28.39 -7.75
CA ASP A 289 -11.78 -29.04 -6.76
C ASP A 289 -10.58 -28.15 -6.37
N ALA A 290 -10.07 -27.35 -7.31
CA ALA A 290 -9.02 -26.37 -7.07
C ALA A 290 -9.51 -25.20 -6.21
N ASN A 291 -10.73 -24.71 -6.47
CA ASN A 291 -11.36 -23.69 -5.65
C ASN A 291 -11.68 -24.20 -4.25
N ASP A 292 -12.07 -25.46 -4.08
CA ASP A 292 -12.28 -26.06 -2.76
C ASP A 292 -10.98 -26.13 -1.95
N ALA A 293 -9.84 -26.41 -2.59
CA ALA A 293 -8.53 -26.33 -1.94
C ALA A 293 -8.19 -24.89 -1.53
N TYR A 294 -8.50 -23.90 -2.37
CA TYR A 294 -8.37 -22.49 -2.04
C TYR A 294 -9.28 -22.06 -0.87
N LEU A 295 -10.52 -22.53 -0.83
CA LEU A 295 -11.45 -22.23 0.27
C LEU A 295 -10.98 -22.84 1.58
N ARG A 296 -10.49 -24.09 1.57
CA ARG A 296 -9.88 -24.72 2.76
C ARG A 296 -8.72 -23.91 3.31
N LEU A 297 -7.85 -23.40 2.43
CA LEU A 297 -6.70 -22.59 2.83
C LEU A 297 -7.11 -21.20 3.36
N SER A 298 -8.05 -20.55 2.68
CA SER A 298 -8.44 -19.16 2.98
C SER A 298 -9.36 -19.05 4.18
N ILE A 299 -10.24 -20.01 4.43
CA ILE A 299 -11.20 -19.99 5.55
C ILE A 299 -10.66 -20.78 6.75
N GLY A 300 -9.85 -21.81 6.50
CA GLY A 300 -9.46 -22.79 7.51
C GLY A 300 -10.62 -23.71 7.89
N LYS A 301 -10.43 -24.55 8.92
CA LYS A 301 -11.49 -25.40 9.50
C LYS A 301 -12.43 -24.64 10.46
N ALA A 302 -12.35 -23.31 10.50
CA ALA A 302 -13.12 -22.50 11.43
C ALA A 302 -14.60 -22.44 11.02
N ALA A 303 -15.49 -22.68 11.97
CA ALA A 303 -16.93 -22.54 11.75
C ALA A 303 -17.35 -21.08 11.49
N TRP A 304 -16.53 -20.10 11.89
CA TRP A 304 -16.78 -18.66 11.76
C TRP A 304 -15.49 -17.92 11.38
N PRO A 305 -15.24 -17.65 10.08
CA PRO A 305 -13.95 -17.10 9.59
C PRO A 305 -13.80 -15.58 9.75
N ILE A 306 -14.90 -14.88 10.02
CA ILE A 306 -14.91 -13.44 10.32
C ILE A 306 -15.52 -13.36 11.71
N GLY A 307 -14.73 -12.94 12.69
CA GLY A 307 -15.16 -12.81 14.09
C GLY A 307 -16.50 -12.07 14.18
N VAL A 308 -17.45 -12.64 14.91
CA VAL A 308 -18.79 -12.06 15.07
C VAL A 308 -18.78 -11.11 16.26
N THR A 309 -18.69 -9.81 16.01
CA THR A 309 -18.85 -8.79 17.06
C THR A 309 -20.33 -8.42 17.22
N MET A 310 -20.80 -8.40 18.47
CA MET A 310 -22.09 -7.87 18.92
C MET A 310 -23.34 -8.06 18.04
N VAL A 311 -23.73 -9.30 17.74
CA VAL A 311 -25.12 -9.65 17.42
C VAL A 311 -25.94 -9.77 18.72
N GLY A 312 -26.79 -8.78 19.01
CA GLY A 312 -27.75 -8.77 20.13
C GLY A 312 -27.42 -7.81 21.28
N ILE A 313 -28.46 -7.28 21.93
CA ILE A 313 -28.40 -6.27 23.02
C ILE A 313 -27.83 -6.86 24.34
N HIS A 314 -27.81 -8.19 24.48
CA HIS A 314 -27.39 -8.86 25.71
C HIS A 314 -26.11 -9.69 25.49
N GLU A 315 -25.11 -9.47 26.33
CA GLU A 315 -23.88 -10.25 26.37
C GLU A 315 -24.12 -11.60 27.07
N ARG A 316 -23.64 -12.71 26.49
CA ARG A 316 -23.81 -14.07 27.03
C ARG A 316 -22.45 -14.75 27.12
N SER A 317 -22.22 -15.54 28.17
CA SER A 317 -20.96 -16.25 28.43
C SER A 317 -20.54 -17.27 27.35
N ALA A 318 -21.47 -17.78 26.54
CA ALA A 318 -21.15 -18.60 25.35
C ALA A 318 -20.43 -17.80 24.24
N ARG A 319 -20.49 -16.46 24.29
CA ARG A 319 -19.89 -15.53 23.32
C ARG A 319 -18.37 -15.45 23.47
N GLU A 320 -17.82 -15.55 24.67
CA GLU A 320 -16.37 -15.57 24.90
C GLU A 320 -15.69 -16.78 24.23
N LYS A 321 -16.36 -17.94 24.21
CA LYS A 321 -15.85 -19.14 23.52
C LYS A 321 -15.79 -18.98 22.00
N LEU A 322 -16.66 -18.14 21.41
CA LEU A 322 -16.61 -17.78 19.99
C LEU A 322 -15.49 -16.77 19.69
N HIS A 323 -15.14 -15.90 20.65
CA HIS A 323 -14.01 -14.98 20.52
C HIS A 323 -12.64 -15.68 20.63
N GLN A 324 -12.56 -16.83 21.31
CA GLN A 324 -11.32 -17.63 21.40
C GLN A 324 -11.08 -18.50 20.16
N SER A 325 -12.11 -18.87 19.40
CA SER A 325 -11.96 -19.62 18.14
C SER A 325 -11.34 -18.79 17.00
N ASP A 326 -11.13 -17.49 17.18
CA ASP A 326 -10.44 -16.59 16.25
C ASP A 326 -8.93 -16.89 16.12
N GLN A 327 -8.37 -17.74 17.00
CA GLN A 327 -6.94 -18.10 16.96
C GLN A 327 -6.54 -19.01 15.79
N GLN A 328 -7.48 -19.53 14.99
CA GLN A 328 -7.21 -20.47 13.90
C GLN A 328 -7.17 -19.86 12.48
N ALA A 329 -7.17 -18.53 12.34
CA ALA A 329 -7.00 -17.85 11.04
C ALA A 329 -5.57 -17.30 10.81
N HIS A 330 -4.52 -18.03 11.22
CA HIS A 330 -3.12 -17.59 11.12
C HIS A 330 -2.66 -17.23 9.69
N ILE A 331 -3.31 -17.76 8.66
CA ILE A 331 -2.95 -17.50 7.25
C ILE A 331 -3.62 -16.22 6.72
N LEU A 332 -4.79 -15.85 7.26
CA LEU A 332 -5.49 -14.61 6.90
C LEU A 332 -5.06 -13.40 7.73
N SER A 333 -4.34 -13.59 8.83
CA SER A 333 -3.81 -12.49 9.63
C SER A 333 -2.69 -11.72 8.91
N ASP A 334 -1.95 -12.38 8.01
CA ASP A 334 -0.94 -11.74 7.16
C ASP A 334 -1.58 -11.19 5.86
N GLU A 335 -1.59 -9.86 5.75
CA GLU A 335 -2.12 -9.13 4.60
C GLU A 335 -1.37 -9.43 3.30
N ILE A 336 -0.07 -9.71 3.37
CA ILE A 336 0.73 -10.07 2.19
C ILE A 336 0.26 -11.42 1.67
N THR A 337 0.08 -12.39 2.59
CA THR A 337 -0.44 -13.71 2.28
C THR A 337 -1.83 -13.69 1.68
N ARG A 338 -2.73 -12.92 2.30
CA ARG A 338 -4.08 -12.69 1.75
C ARG A 338 -4.04 -12.17 0.31
N LYS A 339 -3.19 -11.19 0.01
CA LYS A 339 -3.10 -10.56 -1.32
C LYS A 339 -2.62 -11.52 -2.41
N TYR A 340 -1.56 -12.30 -2.18
CA TYR A 340 -1.14 -13.26 -3.21
C TYR A 340 -2.11 -14.44 -3.33
N LEU A 341 -2.76 -14.89 -2.24
CA LEU A 341 -3.81 -15.92 -2.32
C LEU A 341 -5.01 -15.47 -3.16
N GLN A 342 -5.49 -14.25 -2.94
CA GLN A 342 -6.53 -13.65 -3.80
C GLN A 342 -6.07 -13.57 -5.27
N SER A 343 -4.78 -13.31 -5.49
CA SER A 343 -4.22 -13.27 -6.85
C SER A 343 -4.15 -14.66 -7.49
N ILE A 344 -3.83 -15.71 -6.72
CA ILE A 344 -3.93 -17.11 -7.18
C ILE A 344 -5.37 -17.45 -7.57
N LYS A 345 -6.37 -17.03 -6.79
CA LYS A 345 -7.79 -17.23 -7.16
C LYS A 345 -8.13 -16.54 -8.48
N ARG A 346 -7.68 -15.29 -8.68
CA ARG A 346 -7.91 -14.57 -9.96
C ARG A 346 -7.24 -15.28 -11.14
N CYS A 347 -6.02 -15.79 -10.95
CA CYS A 347 -5.35 -16.64 -11.94
C CYS A 347 -6.14 -17.92 -12.24
N LEU A 348 -6.76 -18.54 -11.22
CA LEU A 348 -7.63 -19.72 -11.39
C LEU A 348 -8.87 -19.38 -12.22
N SER A 349 -9.55 -18.26 -11.92
CA SER A 349 -10.70 -17.79 -12.69
C SER A 349 -10.33 -17.51 -14.15
N PHE A 350 -9.18 -16.90 -14.40
CA PHE A 350 -8.70 -16.68 -15.76
C PHE A 350 -8.34 -18.01 -16.46
N ALA A 351 -7.67 -18.92 -15.76
CA ALA A 351 -7.27 -20.22 -16.30
C ALA A 351 -8.48 -21.03 -16.75
N GLN A 352 -9.59 -21.00 -16.00
CA GLN A 352 -10.85 -21.65 -16.41
C GLN A 352 -11.41 -21.10 -17.72
N VAL A 353 -11.33 -19.77 -17.94
CA VAL A 353 -11.81 -19.15 -19.18
C VAL A 353 -10.89 -19.49 -20.35
N ARG A 354 -9.57 -19.54 -20.11
CA ARG A 354 -8.56 -19.81 -21.14
C ARG A 354 -8.50 -21.29 -21.53
N TRP A 355 -8.62 -22.17 -20.54
CA TRP A 355 -8.60 -23.63 -20.66
C TRP A 355 -9.86 -24.20 -19.99
N PRO A 356 -11.01 -24.23 -20.69
CA PRO A 356 -12.25 -24.73 -20.10
C PRO A 356 -12.13 -26.17 -19.62
N PRO A 357 -12.85 -26.54 -18.54
CA PRO A 357 -12.88 -27.92 -18.06
C PRO A 357 -13.54 -28.84 -19.08
N ASP A 358 -13.13 -30.11 -19.08
CA ASP A 358 -13.71 -31.13 -19.95
C ASP A 358 -15.13 -31.53 -19.46
N ASP A 359 -15.38 -31.42 -18.16
CA ASP A 359 -16.69 -31.61 -17.52
C ASP A 359 -17.29 -30.26 -17.09
N GLN A 360 -18.54 -30.00 -17.47
CA GLN A 360 -19.25 -28.76 -17.10
C GLN A 360 -19.45 -28.62 -15.59
N LEU A 361 -19.51 -29.72 -14.84
CA LEU A 361 -19.60 -29.69 -13.38
C LEU A 361 -18.34 -29.12 -12.72
N GLN A 362 -17.24 -29.03 -13.46
CA GLN A 362 -15.96 -28.49 -12.98
C GLN A 362 -15.79 -26.99 -13.29
N ILE A 363 -16.86 -26.29 -13.70
CA ILE A 363 -16.87 -24.84 -13.85
C ILE A 363 -17.08 -24.21 -12.46
N MET A 364 -16.09 -23.44 -11.99
CA MET A 364 -16.25 -22.58 -10.82
C MET A 364 -17.19 -21.42 -11.17
N GLY A 365 -18.23 -21.25 -10.34
CA GLY A 365 -19.23 -20.18 -10.45
C GLY A 365 -18.76 -18.83 -9.94
#